data_AF-A0A7J3X4Q9-F1
#
_entry.id   AF-A0A7J3X4Q9-F1
#
_cell.length_a   1.000
_cell.length_b   1.000
_cell.length_c   1.000
_cell.angle_alpha   90.00
_cell.angle_beta   90.00
_cell.angle_gamma   90.00
#
_symmetry.space_group_name_H-M   'P 1'
#
loop_
_entity.id
_entity.type
_entity.pdbx_description
1 polymer ?
#
loop_
_entity_poly.entity_id
_entity_poly.type
_entity_poly.pdbx_seq_one_letter_code
_entity_poly.pdbx_strand_id
1 'polypeptide(L)' 'MLTALVNTGFVSDDPDILVPISVARALGLWPQPDGSLSVILGTAGGEIEGYVVPRSVLAR' A
#
# COMPACT_ATOMS: atom_id res chain seq x y z
N MET A 1 6.93 -21.43 6.93
CA MET A 1 5.58 -20.84 7.11
C MET A 1 5.62 -19.43 6.59
N LEU A 2 4.86 -19.11 5.54
CA LEU A 2 4.74 -17.75 5.01
C LEU A 2 3.53 -17.09 5.68
N THR A 3 3.65 -16.74 6.96
CA THR A 3 2.58 -16.03 7.66
C THR A 3 2.80 -14.54 7.43
N ALA A 4 2.15 -13.98 6.42
CA ALA A 4 2.06 -12.53 6.24
C ALA A 4 0.63 -12.09 6.56
N LEU A 5 0.25 -12.17 7.83
CA LEU A 5 -0.83 -11.36 8.36
C LEU A 5 -0.24 -10.43 9.40
N VAL A 6 0.36 -9.35 8.91
CA VAL A 6 0.71 -8.19 9.73
C VAL A 6 -0.51 -7.28 9.66
N ASN A 7 -1.23 -7.15 10.77
CA ASN A 7 -2.20 -6.08 10.90
C ASN A 7 -1.40 -4.77 10.95
N THR A 8 -1.54 -3.93 9.93
CA THR A 8 -0.79 -2.68 9.80
C THR A 8 -1.46 -1.53 10.55
N GLY A 9 -2.68 -1.73 11.08
CA GLY A 9 -3.52 -0.69 11.65
C GLY A 9 -4.21 0.20 10.61
N PHE A 10 -4.09 -0.13 9.31
CA PHE A 10 -4.74 0.55 8.21
C PHE A 10 -6.05 -0.12 7.81
N VAL A 11 -6.98 0.69 7.32
CA VAL A 11 -8.30 0.25 6.84
C VAL A 11 -8.57 0.84 5.46
N SER A 12 -9.17 0.04 4.60
CA SER A 12 -9.62 0.41 3.25
C SER A 12 -10.90 -0.37 2.91
N ASP A 13 -11.72 0.21 2.05
CA ASP A 13 -12.94 -0.44 1.51
C ASP A 13 -12.57 -1.52 0.46
N ASP A 14 -11.39 -1.40 -0.15
CA ASP A 14 -10.85 -2.33 -1.14
C ASP A 14 -9.72 -3.20 -0.54
N PRO A 15 -9.49 -4.40 -1.08
CA PRO A 15 -8.36 -5.24 -0.67
C PRO A 15 -7.03 -4.67 -1.15
N ASP A 16 -6.46 -3.80 -0.31
CA ASP A 16 -5.16 -3.17 -0.54
C ASP A 16 -4.00 -3.89 0.15
N ILE A 17 -2.80 -3.78 -0.45
CA ILE A 17 -1.56 -4.26 0.16
C ILE A 17 -0.67 -3.06 0.46
N LEU A 18 -0.46 -2.78 1.76
CA LEU A 18 0.55 -1.82 2.18
C LEU A 18 1.92 -2.49 2.19
N VAL A 19 2.89 -1.87 1.53
CA VAL A 19 4.27 -2.35 1.47
C VAL A 19 5.23 -1.33 2.08
N PRO A 20 6.28 -1.76 2.82
CA PRO A 20 7.35 -0.86 3.22
C PRO A 20 8.04 -0.21 2.01
N ILE A 21 8.64 0.97 2.19
CA ILE A 21 9.36 1.70 1.12
C ILE A 21 10.45 0.83 0.46
N SER A 22 11.14 -0.02 1.23
CA SER A 22 12.15 -0.94 0.69
C SER A 22 11.57 -1.93 -0.32
N VAL A 23 10.37 -2.45 -0.05
CA VAL A 23 9.64 -3.34 -0.95
C VAL A 23 9.10 -2.56 -2.15
N ALA A 24 8.53 -1.36 -1.93
CA ALA A 24 8.08 -0.50 -3.02
C ALA A 24 9.22 -0.17 -4.01
N ARG A 25 10.44 0.12 -3.52
CA ARG A 25 11.63 0.31 -4.37
C ARG A 25 11.98 -0.95 -5.15
N ALA A 26 11.99 -2.11 -4.51
CA ALA A 26 12.28 -3.37 -5.18
C ALA A 26 11.27 -3.72 -6.28
N LEU A 27 10.02 -3.26 -6.14
CA LEU A 27 8.95 -3.41 -7.14
C LEU A 27 8.90 -2.27 -8.17
N GLY A 28 9.76 -1.25 -8.08
CA GLY A 28 9.72 -0.08 -8.97
C GLY A 28 8.51 0.85 -8.73
N LEU A 29 7.87 0.75 -7.56
CA LEU A 29 6.74 1.58 -7.12
C LEU A 29 7.18 2.79 -6.29
N TRP A 30 8.48 2.97 -6.05
CA TRP A 30 9.06 4.14 -5.40
C TRP A 30 10.27 4.66 -6.18
N PRO A 31 10.43 5.98 -6.39
CA PRO A 31 9.52 7.07 -6.01
C PRO A 31 8.16 6.96 -6.70
N GLN A 32 7.16 7.70 -6.20
CA GLN A 32 5.78 7.63 -6.68
C GLN A 32 5.74 7.68 -8.22
N PRO A 33 5.24 6.61 -8.90
CA PRO A 33 5.22 6.56 -10.36
C PRO A 33 4.06 7.38 -10.94
N ASP A 34 4.17 7.72 -12.22
CA ASP A 34 3.09 8.37 -12.97
C ASP A 34 1.83 7.50 -12.98
N GLY A 35 0.66 8.13 -12.87
CA GLY A 35 -0.64 7.44 -12.81
C GLY A 35 -1.00 6.87 -11.43
N SER A 36 -0.20 7.14 -10.40
CA SER A 36 -0.58 6.91 -9.00
C SER A 36 -1.77 7.80 -8.59
N LEU A 37 -2.64 7.27 -7.73
CA LEU A 37 -3.77 8.03 -7.18
C LEU A 37 -3.44 8.45 -5.75
N SER A 38 -3.50 9.74 -5.46
CA SER A 38 -3.43 10.23 -4.08
C SER A 38 -4.68 9.79 -3.32
N VAL A 39 -4.49 9.25 -2.12
CA VAL A 39 -5.56 8.75 -1.27
C VAL A 39 -5.38 9.22 0.17
N ILE A 40 -6.49 9.25 0.91
CA ILE A 40 -6.46 9.35 2.35
C ILE A 40 -6.60 7.94 2.92
N LEU A 41 -5.69 7.57 3.81
CA LEU A 41 -5.66 6.27 4.47
C LEU A 41 -6.09 6.43 5.92
N GLY A 42 -7.08 5.64 6.34
CA GLY A 42 -7.48 5.56 7.74
C GLY A 42 -6.49 4.75 8.56
N THR A 43 -6.09 5.26 9.72
CA THR A 43 -5.30 4.54 10.72
C THR A 43 -5.98 4.62 12.09
N ALA A 44 -5.55 3.78 13.04
CA ALA A 44 -6.00 3.88 14.42
C ALA A 44 -5.71 5.25 15.08
N GLY A 45 -4.74 6.01 14.57
CA GLY A 45 -4.37 7.34 15.06
C GLY A 45 -5.00 8.52 14.30
N GLY A 46 -5.86 8.24 13.31
CA GLY A 46 -6.43 9.23 12.41
C GLY A 46 -6.03 9.03 10.95
N GLU A 47 -6.40 9.98 10.11
CA GLU A 47 -6.15 9.92 8.66
C GLU A 47 -4.74 10.38 8.31
N ILE A 48 -4.13 9.72 7.30
CA ILE A 48 -2.87 10.15 6.69
C ILE A 48 -3.00 10.24 5.17
N GLU A 49 -2.12 11.01 4.54
CA GLU A 49 -2.02 11.06 3.08
C GLU A 49 -1.08 9.96 2.55
N GLY A 50 -1.44 9.37 1.41
CA GLY A 50 -0.65 8.37 0.71
C GLY A 50 -0.98 8.31 -0.78
N TYR A 51 -0.50 7.26 -1.45
CA TYR A 51 -0.88 6.97 -2.82
C TYR A 51 -1.05 5.46 -3.05
N VAL A 52 -1.92 5.14 -4.00
CA VAL A 52 -2.14 3.78 -4.50
C VAL A 52 -1.69 3.71 -5.95
N VAL A 53 -1.06 2.59 -6.33
CA VAL A 53 -0.74 2.25 -7.72
C VAL A 53 -1.68 1.12 -8.15
N PRO A 54 -2.79 1.43 -8.84
CA PRO A 54 -3.83 0.43 -9.13
C PRO A 54 -3.31 -0.72 -10.00
N ARG A 55 -3.67 -1.96 -9.67
CA ARG A 55 -3.33 -3.17 -10.44
C ARG A 55 -1.81 -3.34 -10.67
N SER A 56 -1.00 -2.91 -9.71
CA SER A 56 0.47 -2.96 -9.79
C SER A 56 1.06 -4.34 -9.49
N VAL A 57 0.33 -5.21 -8.79
CA VAL A 57 0.80 -6.54 -8.39
C VAL A 57 -0.28 -7.57 -8.69
N LEU A 58 0.11 -8.69 -9.29
CA LEU A 58 -0.74 -9.86 -9.49
C LEU A 58 -0.34 -10.93 -8.48
N ALA A 59 -1.18 -11.16 -7.48
CA ALA A 59 -1.04 -12.29 -6.57
C ALA A 59 -1.65 -13.54 -7.24
N ARG A 60 -0.90 -14.65 -7.25
CA ARG A 60 -1.38 -15.96 -7.71
C ARG A 60 -1.62 -16.88 -6.52
#